data_AF-A0A517TP84-F1
#
_entry.id   AF-A0A517TP84-F1
#
_cell.length_a   1.000
_cell.length_b   1.000
_cell.length_c   1.000
_cell.angle_alpha   90.00
_cell.angle_beta   90.00
_cell.angle_gamma   90.00
#
_symmetry.space_group_name_H-M   'P 1'
#
loop_
_entity.id
_entity.type
_entity.pdbx_description
1 polymer ?
#
loop_
_entity_poly.entity_id
_entity_poly.type
_entity_poly.pdbx_seq_one_letter_code
_entity_poly.pdbx_strand_id
1 'polypeptide(L)'
;MPICTKREIAQLERQYSVQLPAIYKAFLLGSYPDVEARLVGSDIDMRYLPEIRRWAQELLVENDVGHQLPSDSFVFLMHQGYQFMYFPCDGTDNPPVFYYLEGDEKPRLIFERFSEWIASFSRGS
;
A
#
# COMPACT_ATOMS: atom_id res chain seq x y z
N MET A 1 -9.70 -0.29 11.43
CA MET A 1 -9.84 -1.13 10.22
C MET A 1 -10.35 -2.50 10.66
N PRO A 2 -11.20 -3.24 9.92
CA PRO A 2 -11.47 -4.63 10.29
C PRO A 2 -10.17 -5.43 10.18
N ILE A 3 -9.79 -6.11 11.27
CA ILE A 3 -8.65 -7.02 11.33
C ILE A 3 -8.89 -8.15 10.33
N CYS A 4 -7.94 -8.39 9.45
CA CYS A 4 -8.04 -9.41 8.42
C CYS A 4 -7.72 -10.79 9.01
N THR A 5 -8.29 -11.83 8.45
CA THR A 5 -7.97 -13.22 8.78
C THR A 5 -6.86 -13.75 7.87
N LYS A 6 -6.11 -14.76 8.34
CA LYS A 6 -5.14 -15.48 7.50
C LYS A 6 -5.75 -16.02 6.20
N ARG A 7 -7.04 -16.38 6.22
CA ARG A 7 -7.77 -16.86 5.04
C ARG A 7 -7.98 -15.75 4.01
N GLU A 8 -8.36 -14.55 4.45
CA GLU A 8 -8.53 -13.38 3.58
C GLU A 8 -7.19 -12.96 2.97
N ILE A 9 -6.12 -12.92 3.77
CA ILE A 9 -4.77 -12.65 3.28
C ILE A 9 -4.36 -13.67 2.20
N ALA A 10 -4.57 -14.97 2.44
CA ALA A 10 -4.26 -15.99 1.45
C ALA A 10 -5.13 -15.89 0.18
N GLN A 11 -6.38 -15.40 0.30
CA GLN A 11 -7.23 -15.13 -0.85
C GLN A 11 -6.72 -13.94 -1.65
N LEU A 12 -6.23 -12.90 -0.97
CA LEU A 12 -5.61 -11.73 -1.57
C LEU A 12 -4.36 -12.14 -2.35
N GLU A 13 -3.43 -12.87 -1.74
CA GLU A 13 -2.22 -13.39 -2.43
C GLU A 13 -2.57 -14.17 -3.70
N ARG A 14 -3.60 -15.03 -3.66
CA ARG A 14 -4.10 -15.76 -4.85
C ARG A 14 -4.70 -14.84 -5.90
N GLN A 15 -5.52 -13.86 -5.49
CA GLN A 15 -6.19 -12.95 -6.40
C GLN A 15 -5.20 -12.09 -7.20
N TYR A 16 -4.12 -11.63 -6.55
CA TYR A 16 -3.11 -10.79 -7.18
C TYR A 16 -1.94 -11.59 -7.76
N SER A 17 -1.90 -12.91 -7.56
CA SER A 17 -0.76 -13.76 -7.93
C SER A 17 0.57 -13.24 -7.35
N VAL A 18 0.54 -12.75 -6.11
CA VAL A 18 1.71 -12.22 -5.39
C VAL A 18 1.89 -12.92 -4.05
N GLN A 19 3.10 -12.82 -3.49
CA GLN A 19 3.35 -13.10 -2.08
C GLN A 19 3.44 -11.79 -1.32
N LEU A 20 2.64 -11.64 -0.27
CA LEU A 20 2.67 -10.43 0.53
C LEU A 20 3.81 -10.52 1.56
N PRO A 21 4.56 -9.43 1.76
CA PRO A 21 5.63 -9.36 2.76
C PRO A 21 5.14 -9.76 4.15
N ALA A 22 5.96 -10.45 4.94
CA ALA A 22 5.59 -10.82 6.31
C ALA A 22 5.15 -9.62 7.15
N ILE A 23 5.81 -8.47 7.02
CA ILE A 23 5.46 -7.27 7.80
C ILE A 23 4.10 -6.69 7.41
N TYR A 24 3.75 -6.72 6.12
CA TYR A 24 2.46 -6.25 5.65
C TYR A 24 1.33 -7.20 6.09
N LYS A 25 1.60 -8.51 6.10
CA LYS A 25 0.66 -9.49 6.68
C LYS A 25 0.43 -9.24 8.17
N ALA A 26 1.47 -8.94 8.94
CA ALA A 26 1.33 -8.56 10.34
C ALA A 26 0.49 -7.28 10.53
N PHE A 27 0.67 -6.31 9.63
CA PHE A 27 -0.16 -5.11 9.56
C PHE A 27 -1.64 -5.43 9.32
N LEU A 28 -1.97 -6.22 8.29
CA LEU A 28 -3.35 -6.64 8.02
C LEU A 28 -3.98 -7.46 9.17
N LEU A 29 -3.17 -8.19 9.93
CA LEU A 29 -3.59 -8.97 11.10
C LEU A 29 -3.83 -8.12 12.36
N GLY A 30 -3.72 -6.79 12.30
CA GLY A 30 -4.01 -5.93 13.45
C GLY A 30 -2.83 -5.73 14.41
N SER A 31 -1.59 -5.98 13.96
CA SER A 31 -0.42 -5.92 14.86
C SER A 31 0.03 -4.50 15.20
N TYR A 32 -0.56 -3.47 14.57
CA TYR A 32 -0.17 -2.06 14.72
C TYR A 32 -1.40 -1.13 14.92
N PRO A 33 -2.17 -1.29 16.01
CA PRO A 33 -3.44 -0.59 16.20
C PRO A 33 -3.31 0.94 16.23
N ASP A 34 -2.20 1.49 16.73
CA ASP A 34 -1.94 2.94 16.76
C ASP A 34 -1.80 3.53 15.35
N VAL A 35 -1.23 2.76 14.42
CA VAL A 35 -1.08 3.16 13.02
C VAL A 35 -2.44 3.16 12.33
N GLU A 36 -3.21 2.09 12.53
CA GLU A 36 -4.56 1.97 11.96
C GLU A 36 -5.50 3.09 12.41
N ALA A 37 -5.41 3.51 13.67
CA ALA A 37 -6.21 4.61 14.20
C ALA A 37 -5.90 5.96 13.52
N ARG A 38 -4.67 6.14 13.01
CA ARG A 38 -4.24 7.35 12.29
C ARG A 38 -4.59 7.35 10.80
N LEU A 39 -5.04 6.22 10.27
CA LEU A 39 -5.35 6.02 8.85
C LEU A 39 -6.85 6.16 8.54
N VAL A 40 -7.62 6.75 9.46
CA VAL A 40 -9.03 7.08 9.24
C VAL A 40 -9.16 8.07 8.09
N GLY A 41 -9.97 7.72 7.09
CA GLY A 41 -10.18 8.53 5.87
C GLY A 41 -9.30 8.14 4.69
N SER A 42 -8.44 7.12 4.82
CA SER A 42 -7.71 6.52 3.70
C SER A 42 -8.36 5.20 3.27
N ASP A 43 -8.35 4.94 1.97
CA ASP A 43 -8.74 3.64 1.40
C ASP A 43 -7.57 2.68 1.55
N ILE A 44 -7.56 1.98 2.68
CA ILE A 44 -6.56 0.99 3.08
C ILE A 44 -7.20 -0.36 3.46
N ASP A 45 -8.53 -0.41 3.48
CA ASP A 45 -9.29 -1.63 3.79
C ASP A 45 -9.16 -2.65 2.67
N MET A 46 -9.04 -3.93 3.04
CA MET A 46 -8.96 -5.05 2.09
C MET A 46 -10.05 -5.05 1.02
N ARG A 47 -11.24 -4.54 1.34
CA ARG A 47 -12.37 -4.43 0.42
C ARG A 47 -12.13 -3.50 -0.77
N TYR A 48 -11.22 -2.55 -0.64
CA TYR A 48 -10.90 -1.57 -1.69
C TYR A 48 -9.60 -1.90 -2.42
N LEU A 49 -8.83 -2.91 -1.97
CA LEU A 49 -7.53 -3.22 -2.57
C LEU A 49 -7.61 -3.43 -4.11
N PRO A 50 -8.65 -4.10 -4.67
CA PRO A 50 -8.80 -4.23 -6.12
C PRO A 50 -9.01 -2.90 -6.82
N GLU A 51 -9.83 -2.05 -6.21
CA GLU A 51 -10.19 -0.75 -6.71
C GLU A 51 -9.02 0.23 -6.63
N ILE A 52 -8.25 0.27 -5.53
CA ILE A 52 -7.14 1.21 -5.38
C ILE A 52 -6.00 0.94 -6.36
N ARG A 53 -5.75 -0.33 -6.74
CA ARG A 53 -4.75 -0.62 -7.78
C ARG A 53 -5.19 -0.04 -9.12
N ARG A 54 -6.48 -0.22 -9.47
CA ARG A 54 -7.05 0.35 -10.69
C ARG A 54 -7.00 1.88 -10.65
N TRP A 55 -7.45 2.49 -9.55
CA TRP A 55 -7.43 3.95 -9.37
C TRP A 55 -6.02 4.54 -9.42
N ALA A 56 -5.04 3.88 -8.81
CA ALA A 56 -3.64 4.32 -8.89
C ALA A 56 -3.12 4.29 -10.33
N GLN A 57 -3.48 3.27 -11.11
CA GLN A 57 -3.10 3.19 -12.52
C GLN A 57 -3.83 4.25 -13.37
N GLU A 58 -5.11 4.52 -13.09
CA GLU A 58 -5.89 5.58 -13.74
C GLU A 58 -5.29 6.95 -13.43
N LEU A 59 -4.96 7.22 -12.18
CA LEU A 59 -4.35 8.48 -11.76
C LEU A 59 -3.03 8.78 -12.48
N LEU A 60 -2.18 7.76 -12.67
CA LEU A 60 -0.93 7.90 -13.44
C LEU A 60 -1.20 8.24 -14.91
N VAL A 61 -2.20 7.60 -15.52
CA VAL A 61 -2.58 7.84 -16.92
C VAL A 61 -3.19 9.22 -17.10
N GLU A 62 -4.09 9.65 -16.20
CA GLU A 62 -4.76 10.94 -16.24
C GLU A 62 -3.80 12.13 -16.07
N ASN A 63 -2.65 11.90 -15.43
CA ASN A 63 -1.62 12.91 -15.20
C ASN A 63 -0.46 12.84 -16.21
N ASP A 64 -0.62 12.11 -17.32
CA ASP A 64 0.41 11.94 -18.35
C ASP A 64 1.77 11.44 -17.79
N VAL A 65 1.71 10.69 -16.68
CA VAL A 65 2.91 10.14 -16.05
C VAL A 65 3.37 8.94 -16.88
N GLY A 66 4.56 9.04 -17.49
CA GLY A 66 5.17 7.97 -18.29
C GLY A 66 5.60 6.72 -17.49
N HIS A 67 5.07 6.54 -16.28
CA HIS A 67 5.34 5.43 -15.38
C HIS A 67 4.13 4.49 -15.33
N GLN A 68 4.38 3.20 -15.41
CA GLN A 68 3.37 2.17 -15.17
C GLN A 68 3.69 1.46 -13.86
N LEU A 69 2.65 1.11 -13.09
CA LEU A 69 2.84 0.32 -11.89
C LEU A 69 3.42 -1.05 -12.27
N PRO A 70 4.53 -1.48 -11.63
CA PRO A 70 5.07 -2.81 -11.86
C PRO A 70 4.00 -3.91 -11.65
N SER A 71 4.06 -4.99 -12.40
CA SER A 71 3.10 -6.10 -12.28
C SER A 71 3.16 -6.78 -10.93
N ASP A 72 4.33 -6.77 -10.31
CA ASP A 72 4.64 -7.29 -8.98
C ASP A 72 4.48 -6.22 -7.87
N SER A 73 3.92 -5.05 -8.15
CA SER A 73 3.63 -4.04 -7.12
C SER A 73 2.30 -4.29 -6.42
N PHE A 74 2.24 -3.97 -5.14
CA PHE A 74 1.02 -3.97 -4.36
C PHE A 74 0.71 -2.55 -3.87
N VAL A 75 -0.36 -1.96 -4.40
CA VAL A 75 -0.88 -0.67 -3.91
C VAL A 75 -1.65 -0.98 -2.63
N PHE A 76 -1.24 -0.38 -1.51
CA PHE A 76 -1.81 -0.68 -0.20
C PHE A 76 -2.57 0.51 0.40
N LEU A 77 -2.42 1.72 -0.16
CA LEU A 77 -3.08 2.91 0.35
C LEU A 77 -3.40 3.85 -0.80
N MET A 78 -4.65 4.32 -0.86
CA MET A 78 -5.08 5.48 -1.63
C MET A 78 -5.66 6.52 -0.66
N HIS A 79 -5.30 7.79 -0.83
CA HIS A 79 -5.86 8.87 -0.01
C HIS A 79 -6.57 9.88 -0.91
N GLN A 80 -7.91 9.92 -0.78
CA GLN A 80 -8.80 10.87 -1.47
C GLN A 80 -8.66 10.90 -3.00
N GLY A 81 -8.14 9.84 -3.62
CA GLY A 81 -8.06 9.68 -5.07
C GLY A 81 -6.89 10.38 -5.77
N TYR A 82 -6.10 11.22 -5.10
CA TYR A 82 -5.02 11.99 -5.72
C TYR A 82 -3.61 11.62 -5.24
N GLN A 83 -3.49 10.66 -4.31
CA GLN A 83 -2.18 10.15 -3.88
C GLN A 83 -2.29 8.68 -3.45
N PHE A 84 -1.24 7.90 -3.73
CA PHE A 84 -1.19 6.49 -3.34
C PHE A 84 0.19 6.06 -2.87
N MET A 85 0.22 4.94 -2.14
CA MET A 85 1.45 4.25 -1.76
C MET A 85 1.42 2.79 -2.20
N TYR A 86 2.59 2.29 -2.58
CA TYR A 86 2.77 0.89 -2.98
C TYR A 86 4.14 0.36 -2.55
N PHE A 87 4.29 -0.95 -2.60
CA PHE A 87 5.57 -1.64 -2.44
C PHE A 87 5.70 -2.77 -3.47
N PRO A 88 6.92 -3.19 -3.84
CA PRO A 88 7.12 -4.40 -4.64
C PRO A 88 6.90 -5.68 -3.81
N CYS A 89 6.33 -6.70 -4.45
CA CYS A 89 6.23 -8.08 -3.99
C CYS A 89 7.36 -8.91 -4.61
N ASP A 90 8.61 -8.51 -4.35
CA ASP A 90 9.82 -9.12 -4.91
C ASP A 90 10.38 -10.30 -4.06
N GLY A 91 9.64 -10.72 -3.05
CA GLY A 91 10.03 -11.77 -2.10
C GLY A 91 10.70 -11.26 -0.82
N THR A 92 10.92 -9.96 -0.66
CA THR A 92 11.38 -9.39 0.61
C THR A 92 10.26 -9.32 1.65
N ASP A 93 10.61 -9.59 2.91
CA ASP A 93 9.66 -9.51 4.04
C ASP A 93 9.42 -8.08 4.53
N ASN A 94 10.25 -7.13 4.12
CA ASN A 94 10.18 -5.73 4.54
C ASN A 94 10.57 -4.79 3.37
N PRO A 95 9.66 -4.59 2.40
CA PRO A 95 9.98 -3.91 1.14
C PRO A 95 10.09 -2.40 1.30
N PRO A 96 10.70 -1.70 0.33
CA PRO A 96 10.61 -0.26 0.21
C PRO A 96 9.16 0.20 -0.01
N VAL A 97 8.87 1.44 0.39
CA VAL A 97 7.59 2.11 0.15
C VAL A 97 7.77 3.25 -0.81
N PHE A 98 7.01 3.19 -1.90
CA PHE A 98 6.91 4.23 -2.90
C PHE A 98 5.61 5.02 -2.71
N TYR A 99 5.64 6.28 -3.13
CA TYR A 99 4.53 7.21 -3.04
C TYR A 99 4.41 8.00 -4.32
N TYR A 100 3.18 8.32 -4.70
CA TYR A 100 2.86 9.22 -5.78
C TYR A 100 1.84 10.25 -5.31
N LEU A 101 2.04 11.51 -5.72
CA LEU A 101 1.09 12.60 -5.60
C LEU A 101 0.76 13.12 -6.99
N GLU A 102 -0.50 13.46 -7.22
CA GLU A 102 -0.93 14.18 -8.42
C GLU A 102 -0.02 15.38 -8.73
N GLY A 103 0.47 15.46 -9.98
CA GLY A 103 1.43 16.47 -10.43
C GLY A 103 2.91 16.09 -10.28
N ASP A 104 3.24 15.00 -9.58
CA ASP A 104 4.61 14.48 -9.58
C ASP A 104 4.95 13.84 -10.94
N GLU A 105 6.18 14.01 -11.42
CA GLU A 105 6.63 13.41 -12.70
C GLU A 105 6.65 11.87 -12.68
N LYS A 106 6.77 11.27 -11.49
CA LYS A 106 6.81 9.82 -11.26
C LYS A 106 6.66 9.51 -9.76
N PRO A 107 6.28 8.27 -9.41
CA PRO A 107 6.37 7.82 -8.03
C PRO A 107 7.80 7.89 -7.48
N ARG A 108 7.93 8.22 -6.20
CA ARG A 108 9.19 8.38 -5.49
C ARG A 108 9.30 7.42 -4.31
N LEU A 109 10.51 6.94 -4.06
CA LEU A 109 10.86 6.18 -2.87
C LEU A 109 10.77 7.09 -1.64
N ILE A 110 10.00 6.70 -0.62
CA ILE A 110 9.82 7.49 0.61
C ILE A 110 10.30 6.78 1.87
N PHE A 111 10.36 5.45 1.85
CA PHE A 111 10.97 4.64 2.91
C PHE A 111 11.69 3.45 2.28
N GLU A 112 12.87 3.11 2.79
CA GLU A 112 13.61 1.93 2.34
C GLU A 112 12.96 0.65 2.83
N ARG A 113 12.11 0.76 3.87
CA ARG A 113 11.44 -0.37 4.53
C ARG A 113 10.03 -0.01 4.98
N PHE A 114 9.09 -0.94 4.80
CA PHE A 114 7.72 -0.82 5.30
C PHE A 114 7.67 -0.61 6.81
N SER A 115 8.61 -1.19 7.56
CA SER A 115 8.76 -0.95 9.00
C SER A 115 9.03 0.52 9.35
N GLU A 116 9.73 1.25 8.47
CA GLU A 116 10.00 2.68 8.67
C GLU A 116 8.74 3.51 8.44
N TRP A 117 7.93 3.13 7.45
CA TRP A 117 6.60 3.70 7.25
C TRP A 117 5.73 3.50 8.50
N ILE A 118 5.65 2.27 9.04
CA ILE A 118 4.95 1.98 10.32
C ILE A 118 5.50 2.86 11.46
N ALA A 119 6.83 2.94 11.61
CA ALA A 119 7.45 3.69 12.69
C ALA A 119 7.26 5.22 12.56
N SER A 120 6.96 5.73 11.36
CA SER A 120 6.72 7.15 11.14
C SER A 120 5.48 7.67 11.89
N PHE A 121 4.49 6.82 12.12
CA PHE A 121 3.26 7.15 12.87
C PHE A 121 3.49 7.31 14.37
N SER A 122 4.59 6.79 14.91
CA SER A 122 4.95 6.93 16.33
C SER A 122 5.69 8.24 16.63
N ARG A 123 6.13 8.99 15.61
CA ARG A 123 6.95 10.21 15.79
C ARG A 123 6.16 11.52 15.88
N GLY A 124 4.85 11.45 16.07
CA GLY A 124 3.99 12.63 16.27
C GLY A 124 3.30 12.61 17.63
N SER A 125 3.95 13.21 18.64
CA SER A 125 3.35 13.71 19.88
C SER A 125 3.69 15.18 20.01
#